data_AF-A0A2T6D9B4-F1
#
_entry.id   AF-A0A2T6D9B4-F1
#
_cell.length_a   1.000
_cell.length_b   1.000
_cell.length_c   1.000
_cell.angle_alpha   90.00
_cell.angle_beta   90.00
_cell.angle_gamma   90.00
#
_symmetry.space_group_name_H-M   'P 1'
#
loop_
_entity.id
_entity.type
_entity.pdbx_description
1 polymer ?
#
loop_
_entity_poly.entity_id
_entity_poly.type
_entity_poly.pdbx_seq_one_letter_code
_entity_poly.pdbx_strand_id
1 'polypeptide(L)'
;MSNGNGYVSPPTPTSATATTIKPTDLRGILKYVPRFQGQIFILAVDGSIVADENIGNLLVDIAVLRSLGIKVVLVHGIGQQIQELSVARKIPITNTDGTGVTDAATMDLAIRASSRVSHALIEGLTQNGLKCAVTNAVRALPTGIIRGQDLQFTAKVDRIDKDFLLELIAGQVVPVVSPVAFAPDGKSLRINSDLLAAELAEALQATKVIYLMPQAGLDIDGDVPRDISVEALRKILEDAPDRISESTRSKAIHAIKAIETGTPRVHMLDGRIFDGLLNEIFSNEGVGTLVYGNDYQQIRRARKGDVRLIYNLTRNAVRREELIYRTQQAIEKNIDQFFVFEVDENIIACVTLYFYPDKPHMAEIGSLYVMPFYHNRGIGKKMVDYATMIAKDRGATIVIALSTQSFGFFSNVCGFEETSKDVLPEARRKMYEESGRNPKVLLKHVD
;
A
#
# COMPACT_ATOMS: atom_id res chain seq x y z
N MET A 1 -62.42 28.46 -7.10
CA MET A 1 -61.84 27.20 -7.61
C MET A 1 -60.32 27.31 -7.46
N SER A 2 -59.75 26.56 -6.52
CA SER A 2 -58.35 26.61 -6.12
C SER A 2 -57.49 25.76 -7.05
N ASN A 3 -56.55 26.38 -7.78
CA ASN A 3 -55.48 25.66 -8.46
C ASN A 3 -54.18 25.87 -7.67
N GLY A 4 -53.84 24.89 -6.84
CA GLY A 4 -52.54 24.82 -6.17
C GLY A 4 -51.52 24.19 -7.10
N ASN A 5 -50.61 25.01 -7.64
CA ASN A 5 -49.39 24.53 -8.29
C ASN A 5 -48.42 24.02 -7.21
N GLY A 6 -48.34 22.71 -7.07
CA GLY A 6 -47.32 22.06 -6.24
C GLY A 6 -45.94 22.18 -6.88
N TYR A 7 -45.15 23.13 -6.39
CA TYR A 7 -43.70 23.10 -6.60
C TYR A 7 -43.13 21.87 -5.89
N VAL A 8 -42.60 20.92 -6.66
CA VAL A 8 -41.79 19.82 -6.12
C VAL A 8 -40.38 20.38 -5.91
N SER A 9 -40.00 20.58 -4.66
CA SER A 9 -38.63 20.97 -4.29
C SER A 9 -37.63 19.91 -4.77
N PRO A 10 -36.45 20.32 -5.28
CA PRO A 10 -35.39 19.37 -5.62
C PRO A 10 -34.91 18.64 -4.35
N PRO A 11 -34.42 17.38 -4.48
CA PRO A 11 -33.91 16.64 -3.34
C PRO A 11 -32.74 17.40 -2.70
N THR A 12 -32.85 17.59 -1.39
CA THR A 12 -31.83 18.20 -0.54
C THR A 12 -30.51 17.44 -0.71
N PRO A 13 -29.37 18.11 -0.94
CA PRO A 13 -28.08 17.43 -0.97
C PRO A 13 -27.86 16.73 0.37
N THR A 14 -27.54 15.44 0.30
CA THR A 14 -27.21 14.62 1.47
C THR A 14 -26.05 15.29 2.19
N SER A 15 -26.28 15.76 3.42
CA SER A 15 -25.27 16.44 4.22
C SER A 15 -24.07 15.52 4.40
N ALA A 16 -22.94 15.89 3.80
CA ALA A 16 -21.64 15.32 4.13
C ALA A 16 -21.46 15.45 5.65
N THR A 17 -21.37 14.33 6.34
CA THR A 17 -21.15 14.31 7.79
C THR A 17 -19.74 14.83 8.03
N ALA A 18 -19.63 16.05 8.56
CA ALA A 18 -18.35 16.65 8.93
C ALA A 18 -17.63 15.70 9.90
N THR A 19 -16.60 15.03 9.42
CA THR A 19 -15.78 14.14 10.24
C THR A 19 -15.00 15.02 11.20
N THR A 20 -15.28 14.91 12.50
CA THR A 20 -14.58 15.69 13.53
C THR A 20 -13.16 15.16 13.66
N ILE A 21 -12.20 15.82 13.01
CA ILE A 21 -10.77 15.49 13.09
C ILE A 21 -10.34 15.61 14.55
N LYS A 22 -9.91 14.49 15.14
CA LYS A 22 -9.35 14.50 16.50
C LYS A 22 -7.84 14.77 16.40
N PRO A 23 -7.24 15.55 17.34
CA PRO A 23 -5.79 15.72 17.39
C PRO A 23 -4.99 14.39 17.47
N THR A 24 -5.64 13.29 17.87
CA THR A 24 -5.07 11.94 17.84
C THR A 24 -4.85 11.38 16.44
N ASP A 25 -5.64 11.82 15.46
CA ASP A 25 -5.57 11.35 14.08
C ASP A 25 -4.29 11.90 13.43
N LEU A 26 -3.93 13.15 13.75
CA LEU A 26 -2.64 13.74 13.39
C LEU A 26 -1.46 12.97 14.00
N ARG A 27 -1.56 12.53 15.26
CA ARG A 27 -0.51 11.67 15.87
C ARG A 27 -0.40 10.31 15.18
N GLY A 28 -1.48 9.81 14.58
CA GLY A 28 -1.47 8.61 13.74
C GLY A 28 -0.66 8.83 12.47
N ILE A 29 -0.99 9.90 11.73
CA ILE A 29 -0.31 10.31 10.49
C ILE A 29 1.19 10.57 10.71
N LEU A 30 1.54 11.29 11.78
CA LEU A 30 2.93 11.65 12.09
C LEU A 30 3.84 10.44 12.35
N LYS A 31 3.29 9.24 12.63
CA LYS A 31 4.11 8.02 12.74
C LYS A 31 4.70 7.58 11.41
N TYR A 32 4.03 7.86 10.30
CA TYR A 32 4.47 7.47 8.97
C TYR A 32 5.43 8.49 8.34
N VAL A 33 5.39 9.76 8.80
CA VAL A 33 6.20 10.85 8.25
C VAL A 33 7.69 10.52 8.18
N PRO A 34 8.36 10.01 9.24
CA PRO A 34 9.79 9.68 9.16
C PRO A 34 10.14 8.67 8.06
N ARG A 35 9.19 7.84 7.62
CA ARG A 35 9.38 6.83 6.58
C ARG A 35 9.23 7.40 5.17
N PHE A 36 8.24 8.28 4.98
CA PHE A 36 7.92 8.82 3.65
C PHE A 36 8.61 10.16 3.35
N GLN A 37 9.13 10.84 4.38
CA GLN A 37 9.86 12.07 4.20
C GLN A 37 11.07 11.84 3.27
N GLY A 38 11.18 12.67 2.24
CA GLY A 38 12.25 12.60 1.24
C GLY A 38 12.09 11.48 0.20
N GLN A 39 11.08 10.62 0.33
CA GLN A 39 10.76 9.56 -0.65
C GLN A 39 10.02 10.13 -1.85
N ILE A 40 10.18 9.49 -3.00
CA ILE A 40 9.54 9.88 -4.26
C ILE A 40 8.32 8.99 -4.50
N PHE A 41 7.15 9.61 -4.66
CA PHE A 41 5.91 8.97 -5.05
C PHE A 41 5.54 9.40 -6.47
N ILE A 42 5.20 8.45 -7.32
CA ILE A 42 4.59 8.70 -8.63
C ILE A 42 3.08 8.62 -8.45
N LEU A 43 2.37 9.72 -8.70
CA LEU A 43 0.90 9.73 -8.70
C LEU A 43 0.43 9.76 -10.15
N ALA A 44 -0.19 8.67 -10.59
CA ALA A 44 -0.77 8.52 -11.91
C ALA A 44 -2.26 8.82 -11.82
N VAL A 45 -2.66 10.00 -12.29
CA VAL A 45 -4.04 10.51 -12.21
C VAL A 45 -4.76 10.20 -13.51
N ASP A 46 -5.81 9.38 -13.46
CA ASP A 46 -6.62 9.10 -14.64
C ASP A 46 -7.28 10.38 -15.16
N GLY A 47 -7.44 10.47 -16.49
CA GLY A 47 -8.10 11.63 -17.11
C GLY A 47 -9.52 11.84 -16.58
N SER A 48 -10.23 10.76 -16.21
CA SER A 48 -11.56 10.88 -15.60
C SER A 48 -11.51 11.52 -14.21
N ILE A 49 -10.43 11.29 -13.45
CA ILE A 49 -10.25 11.90 -12.11
C ILE A 49 -9.95 13.39 -12.24
N VAL A 50 -9.21 13.81 -13.26
CA VAL A 50 -9.00 15.25 -13.51
C VAL A 50 -10.29 15.96 -13.92
N ALA A 51 -11.23 15.25 -14.54
CA ALA A 51 -12.55 15.78 -14.92
C ALA A 51 -13.59 15.74 -13.78
N ASP A 52 -13.28 15.05 -12.68
CA ASP A 52 -14.19 14.85 -11.56
C ASP A 52 -14.27 16.10 -10.66
N GLU A 53 -15.41 16.32 -10.01
CA GLU A 53 -15.62 17.45 -9.11
C GLU A 53 -14.71 17.41 -7.87
N ASN A 54 -14.25 16.22 -7.47
CA ASN A 54 -13.38 16.03 -6.31
C ASN A 54 -11.90 16.35 -6.59
N ILE A 55 -11.51 16.69 -7.84
CA ILE A 55 -10.10 16.97 -8.20
C ILE A 55 -9.45 18.03 -7.29
N GLY A 56 -10.22 19.03 -6.86
CA GLY A 56 -9.74 20.07 -5.94
C GLY A 56 -9.24 19.50 -4.61
N ASN A 57 -9.99 18.55 -4.01
CA ASN A 57 -9.61 17.92 -2.75
C ASN A 57 -8.38 17.01 -2.93
N LEU A 58 -8.30 16.28 -4.04
CA LEU A 58 -7.12 15.48 -4.36
C LEU A 58 -5.85 16.34 -4.48
N LEU A 59 -5.95 17.54 -5.05
CA LEU A 59 -4.82 18.48 -5.14
C LEU A 59 -4.44 19.08 -3.77
N VAL A 60 -5.40 19.24 -2.86
CA VAL A 60 -5.14 19.56 -1.45
C VAL A 60 -4.39 18.41 -0.77
N ASP A 61 -4.80 17.16 -0.99
CA ASP A 61 -4.10 15.97 -0.46
C ASP A 61 -2.64 15.94 -0.93
N ILE A 62 -2.40 16.23 -2.22
CA ILE A 62 -1.05 16.34 -2.77
C ILE A 62 -0.25 17.45 -2.06
N ALA A 63 -0.87 18.60 -1.76
CA ALA A 63 -0.23 19.67 -1.00
C ALA A 63 0.12 19.22 0.44
N VAL A 64 -0.75 18.44 1.09
CA VAL A 64 -0.46 17.82 2.38
C VAL A 64 0.75 16.90 2.28
N LEU A 65 0.81 15.99 1.29
CA LEU A 65 1.97 15.12 1.09
C LEU A 65 3.27 15.92 0.92
N ARG A 66 3.24 16.98 0.11
CA ARG A 66 4.38 17.87 -0.10
C ARG A 66 4.80 18.58 1.18
N SER A 67 3.85 19.04 2.00
CA SER A 67 4.13 19.69 3.30
C SER A 67 4.80 18.74 4.31
N LEU A 68 4.53 17.42 4.19
CA LEU A 68 5.17 16.37 4.99
C LEU A 68 6.54 15.95 4.44
N GLY A 69 7.04 16.62 3.41
CA GLY A 69 8.35 16.38 2.79
C GLY A 69 8.37 15.20 1.84
N ILE A 70 7.23 14.66 1.44
CA ILE A 70 7.14 13.63 0.40
C ILE A 70 7.35 14.31 -0.96
N LYS A 71 8.20 13.74 -1.81
CA LYS A 71 8.44 14.22 -3.17
C LYS A 71 7.41 13.59 -4.10
N VAL A 72 6.73 14.41 -4.89
CA VAL A 72 5.65 13.94 -5.77
C VAL A 72 6.00 14.25 -7.21
N VAL A 73 5.82 13.26 -8.09
CA VAL A 73 5.78 13.42 -9.55
C VAL A 73 4.39 13.05 -10.02
N LEU A 74 3.77 13.94 -10.80
CA LEU A 74 2.44 13.70 -11.35
C LEU A 74 2.56 13.20 -12.78
N VAL A 75 1.85 12.12 -13.08
CA VAL A 75 1.61 11.62 -14.43
C VAL A 75 0.12 11.65 -14.64
N HIS A 76 -0.35 12.09 -15.79
CA HIS A 76 -1.80 12.14 -16.05
C HIS A 76 -2.20 11.34 -17.28
N GLY A 77 -3.39 10.74 -17.21
CA GLY A 77 -4.10 10.21 -18.36
C GLY A 77 -4.80 11.33 -19.15
N ILE A 78 -5.35 10.96 -20.30
CA ILE A 78 -6.14 11.86 -21.17
C ILE A 78 -7.38 11.17 -21.77
N GLY A 79 -7.71 9.96 -21.31
CA GLY A 79 -8.75 9.11 -21.92
C GLY A 79 -10.13 9.76 -21.96
N GLN A 80 -10.54 10.41 -20.87
CA GLN A 80 -11.79 11.16 -20.81
C GLN A 80 -11.79 12.35 -21.79
N GLN A 81 -10.72 13.14 -21.80
CA GLN A 81 -10.64 14.38 -22.59
C GLN A 81 -10.53 14.12 -24.09
N ILE A 82 -9.82 13.04 -24.49
CA ILE A 82 -9.74 12.68 -25.91
C ILE A 82 -11.09 12.17 -26.43
N GLN A 83 -11.85 11.44 -25.60
CA GLN A 83 -13.21 11.00 -25.94
C GLN A 83 -14.17 12.19 -26.10
N GLU A 84 -14.14 13.14 -25.16
CA GLU A 84 -14.93 14.38 -25.26
C GLU A 84 -14.61 15.17 -26.54
N LEU A 85 -13.31 15.32 -26.86
CA LEU A 85 -12.88 16.04 -28.06
C LEU A 85 -13.28 15.30 -29.34
N SER A 86 -13.22 13.97 -29.35
CA SER A 86 -13.66 13.12 -30.46
C SER A 86 -15.14 13.36 -30.78
N VAL A 87 -16.01 13.33 -29.77
CA VAL A 87 -17.44 13.62 -29.91
C VAL A 87 -17.70 15.06 -30.35
N ALA A 88 -17.08 16.03 -29.68
CA ALA A 88 -17.28 17.45 -29.97
C ALA A 88 -16.84 17.84 -31.39
N ARG A 89 -15.75 17.22 -31.90
CA ARG A 89 -15.19 17.51 -33.23
C ARG A 89 -15.66 16.55 -34.30
N LYS A 90 -16.41 15.50 -33.95
CA LYS A 90 -16.85 14.41 -34.84
C LYS A 90 -15.68 13.74 -35.56
N ILE A 91 -14.57 13.54 -34.84
CA ILE A 91 -13.37 12.87 -35.34
C ILE A 91 -13.25 11.54 -34.59
N PRO A 92 -13.38 10.37 -35.26
CA PRO A 92 -13.25 9.09 -34.59
C PRO A 92 -11.81 8.90 -34.08
N ILE A 93 -11.67 8.29 -32.91
CA ILE A 93 -10.36 7.92 -32.36
C ILE A 93 -10.09 6.44 -32.60
N THR A 94 -8.84 6.11 -32.87
CA THR A 94 -8.36 4.73 -33.05
C THR A 94 -8.05 4.05 -31.72
N ASN A 95 -7.79 4.84 -30.68
CA ASN A 95 -7.55 4.35 -29.32
C ASN A 95 -7.78 5.43 -28.25
N THR A 96 -8.32 5.02 -27.09
CA THR A 96 -8.54 5.83 -25.88
C THR A 96 -7.37 5.82 -24.90
N ASP A 97 -6.53 4.79 -24.83
CA ASP A 97 -5.59 4.57 -23.70
C ASP A 97 -4.09 4.68 -24.05
N GLY A 98 -3.75 4.72 -25.34
CA GLY A 98 -2.36 4.77 -25.82
C GLY A 98 -1.62 3.42 -25.94
N THR A 99 -2.31 2.27 -25.85
CA THR A 99 -1.74 0.92 -26.09
C THR A 99 -1.85 0.44 -27.55
N GLY A 100 -3.01 0.63 -28.20
CA GLY A 100 -3.29 0.29 -29.60
C GLY A 100 -2.84 1.35 -30.61
N VAL A 101 -3.39 1.30 -31.83
CA VAL A 101 -3.07 2.23 -32.92
C VAL A 101 -3.42 3.66 -32.51
N THR A 102 -2.47 4.58 -32.70
CA THR A 102 -2.74 6.02 -32.61
C THR A 102 -2.48 6.62 -33.98
N ASP A 103 -3.53 6.87 -34.76
CA ASP A 103 -3.42 7.55 -36.05
C ASP A 103 -3.19 9.06 -35.93
N ALA A 104 -2.93 9.74 -37.04
CA ALA A 104 -2.64 11.18 -37.06
C ALA A 104 -3.77 12.03 -36.46
N ALA A 105 -5.04 11.68 -36.73
CA ALA A 105 -6.19 12.39 -36.21
C ALA A 105 -6.34 12.20 -34.69
N THR A 106 -6.15 10.97 -34.20
CA THR A 106 -6.15 10.66 -32.77
C THR A 106 -4.98 11.34 -32.07
N MET A 107 -3.79 11.39 -32.68
CA MET A 107 -2.63 12.06 -32.13
C MET A 107 -2.86 13.57 -31.97
N ASP A 108 -3.46 14.21 -32.97
CA ASP A 108 -3.82 15.63 -32.94
C ASP A 108 -4.84 15.94 -31.82
N LEU A 109 -5.80 15.05 -31.58
CA LEU A 109 -6.70 15.15 -30.42
C LEU A 109 -5.95 14.90 -29.10
N ALA A 110 -5.04 13.95 -29.05
CA ALA A 110 -4.26 13.61 -27.87
C ALA A 110 -3.39 14.80 -27.38
N ILE A 111 -2.76 15.54 -28.30
CA ILE A 111 -1.99 16.76 -27.97
C ILE A 111 -2.88 17.80 -27.27
N ARG A 112 -4.09 18.03 -27.79
CA ARG A 112 -5.03 19.01 -27.21
C ARG A 112 -5.60 18.54 -25.88
N ALA A 113 -5.98 17.26 -25.80
CA ALA A 113 -6.46 16.63 -24.57
C ALA A 113 -5.38 16.74 -23.48
N SER A 114 -4.14 16.40 -23.81
CA SER A 114 -3.00 16.50 -22.88
C SER A 114 -2.79 17.93 -22.42
N SER A 115 -2.76 18.90 -23.34
CA SER A 115 -2.58 20.31 -22.99
C SER A 115 -3.68 20.82 -22.04
N ARG A 116 -4.94 20.41 -22.27
CA ARG A 116 -6.08 20.75 -21.41
C ARG A 116 -5.93 20.17 -20.01
N VAL A 117 -5.55 18.89 -19.91
CA VAL A 117 -5.35 18.21 -18.61
C VAL A 117 -4.17 18.81 -17.85
N SER A 118 -3.03 19.01 -18.50
CA SER A 118 -1.86 19.63 -17.87
C SER A 118 -2.19 21.03 -17.35
N HIS A 119 -2.95 21.82 -18.11
CA HIS A 119 -3.37 23.15 -17.68
C HIS A 119 -4.25 23.12 -16.42
N ALA A 120 -5.28 22.25 -16.39
CA ALA A 120 -6.16 22.10 -15.24
C ALA A 120 -5.40 21.68 -13.96
N LEU A 121 -4.42 20.78 -14.10
CA LEU A 121 -3.55 20.39 -12.98
C LEU A 121 -2.69 21.55 -12.50
N ILE A 122 -2.09 22.34 -13.40
CA ILE A 122 -1.31 23.52 -13.02
C ILE A 122 -2.18 24.55 -12.29
N GLU A 123 -3.39 24.81 -12.77
CA GLU A 123 -4.34 25.72 -12.11
C GLU A 123 -4.61 25.30 -10.68
N GLY A 124 -4.99 24.04 -10.46
CA GLY A 124 -5.30 23.56 -9.11
C GLY A 124 -4.06 23.42 -8.21
N LEU A 125 -2.89 23.05 -8.74
CA LEU A 125 -1.63 23.07 -7.97
C LEU A 125 -1.26 24.49 -7.54
N THR A 126 -1.46 25.47 -8.43
CA THR A 126 -1.20 26.89 -8.15
C THR A 126 -2.13 27.41 -7.06
N GLN A 127 -3.42 27.06 -7.10
CA GLN A 127 -4.38 27.41 -6.04
C GLN A 127 -3.97 26.87 -4.66
N ASN A 128 -3.28 25.73 -4.64
CA ASN A 128 -2.74 25.11 -3.42
C ASN A 128 -1.32 25.58 -3.06
N GLY A 129 -0.79 26.61 -3.73
CA GLY A 129 0.53 27.17 -3.45
C GLY A 129 1.71 26.28 -3.84
N LEU A 130 1.48 25.25 -4.67
CA LEU A 130 2.52 24.35 -5.14
C LEU A 130 3.15 24.87 -6.43
N LYS A 131 4.48 24.99 -6.44
CA LYS A 131 5.23 25.19 -7.69
C LYS A 131 5.16 23.91 -8.51
N CYS A 132 4.88 24.02 -9.80
CA CYS A 132 4.85 22.88 -10.70
C CYS A 132 5.42 23.24 -12.08
N ALA A 133 5.81 22.23 -12.85
CA ALA A 133 6.29 22.40 -14.22
C ALA A 133 5.86 21.22 -15.09
N VAL A 134 5.29 21.52 -16.26
CA VAL A 134 5.09 20.52 -17.32
C VAL A 134 6.44 20.28 -18.00
N THR A 135 6.84 19.02 -18.12
CA THR A 135 8.19 18.67 -18.55
C THR A 135 8.21 18.00 -19.92
N ASN A 136 9.32 18.16 -20.64
CA ASN A 136 9.70 17.38 -21.81
C ASN A 136 10.74 16.29 -21.44
N ALA A 137 10.75 15.84 -20.18
CA ALA A 137 11.77 14.93 -19.65
C ALA A 137 11.71 13.52 -20.27
N VAL A 138 10.70 13.21 -21.08
CA VAL A 138 10.48 11.89 -21.67
C VAL A 138 10.77 11.94 -23.16
N ARG A 139 11.80 11.20 -23.57
CA ARG A 139 12.08 10.88 -24.97
C ARG A 139 11.42 9.54 -25.31
N ALA A 140 10.79 9.49 -26.48
CA ALA A 140 10.01 8.35 -26.92
C ALA A 140 10.48 7.82 -28.27
N LEU A 141 10.22 6.54 -28.52
CA LEU A 141 10.39 5.91 -29.82
C LEU A 141 9.09 5.23 -30.25
N PRO A 142 8.76 5.22 -31.56
CA PRO A 142 7.59 4.50 -32.04
C PRO A 142 7.64 3.04 -31.59
N THR A 143 6.49 2.51 -31.17
CA THR A 143 6.37 1.09 -30.82
C THR A 143 6.56 0.21 -32.07
N GLY A 144 6.20 0.74 -33.24
CA GLY A 144 6.34 0.08 -34.53
C GLY A 144 5.22 -0.91 -34.80
N ILE A 145 5.56 -2.03 -35.44
CA ILE A 145 4.60 -3.05 -35.87
C ILE A 145 4.55 -4.18 -34.83
N ILE A 146 3.39 -4.37 -34.20
CA ILE A 146 3.13 -5.48 -33.27
C ILE A 146 2.14 -6.44 -33.91
N ARG A 147 2.49 -7.73 -34.01
CA ARG A 147 1.62 -8.79 -34.55
C ARG A 147 1.00 -8.43 -35.92
N GLY A 148 1.77 -7.74 -36.77
CA GLY A 148 1.35 -7.33 -38.12
C GLY A 148 0.54 -6.02 -38.19
N GLN A 149 0.26 -5.36 -37.05
CA GLN A 149 -0.41 -4.07 -37.02
C GLN A 149 0.58 -2.94 -36.70
N ASP A 150 0.66 -1.94 -37.58
CA ASP A 150 1.42 -0.71 -37.35
C ASP A 150 0.68 0.20 -36.35
N LEU A 151 1.33 0.48 -35.21
CA LEU A 151 0.74 1.32 -34.16
C LEU A 151 0.95 2.82 -34.38
N GLN A 152 1.63 3.21 -35.46
CA GLN A 152 1.81 4.59 -35.92
C GLN A 152 2.42 5.51 -34.85
N PHE A 153 1.64 6.44 -34.28
CA PHE A 153 2.12 7.43 -33.30
C PHE A 153 2.20 6.88 -31.87
N THR A 154 1.79 5.63 -31.64
CA THR A 154 1.96 4.96 -30.34
C THR A 154 3.43 4.65 -30.09
N ALA A 155 3.87 4.90 -28.87
CA ALA A 155 5.27 4.86 -28.50
C ALA A 155 5.53 4.20 -27.15
N LYS A 156 6.80 3.81 -27.01
CA LYS A 156 7.42 3.38 -25.76
C LYS A 156 8.42 4.44 -25.29
N VAL A 157 8.71 4.42 -24.00
CA VAL A 157 9.78 5.25 -23.43
C VAL A 157 11.13 4.78 -23.97
N ASP A 158 11.94 5.72 -24.44
CA ASP A 158 13.34 5.51 -24.86
C ASP A 158 14.29 5.94 -23.74
N ARG A 159 14.08 7.15 -23.22
CA ARG A 159 14.88 7.71 -22.14
C ARG A 159 14.07 8.69 -21.31
N ILE A 160 14.31 8.65 -20.00
CA ILE A 160 13.84 9.66 -19.06
C ILE A 160 15.04 10.51 -18.62
N ASP A 161 14.92 11.82 -18.74
CA ASP A 161 15.86 12.79 -18.18
C ASP A 161 15.65 12.91 -16.66
N LYS A 162 16.16 11.91 -15.95
CA LYS A 162 16.02 11.82 -14.49
C LYS A 162 16.70 12.98 -13.77
N ASP A 163 17.79 13.51 -14.30
CA ASP A 163 18.56 14.57 -13.65
C ASP A 163 17.74 15.86 -13.65
N PHE A 164 17.11 16.19 -14.77
CA PHE A 164 16.17 17.30 -14.87
C PHE A 164 14.99 17.16 -13.89
N LEU A 165 14.38 15.97 -13.81
CA LEU A 165 13.27 15.73 -12.86
C LEU A 165 13.72 15.85 -11.40
N LEU A 166 14.91 15.35 -11.06
CA LEU A 166 15.47 15.44 -9.71
C LEU A 166 15.83 16.87 -9.32
N GLU A 167 16.30 17.70 -10.27
CA GLU A 167 16.53 19.13 -10.06
C GLU A 167 15.23 19.88 -9.72
N LEU A 168 14.14 19.61 -10.46
CA LEU A 168 12.82 20.18 -10.15
C LEU A 168 12.35 19.78 -8.74
N ILE A 169 12.46 18.49 -8.42
CA ILE A 169 12.09 17.94 -7.12
C ILE A 169 12.92 18.59 -5.98
N ALA A 170 14.22 18.76 -6.18
CA ALA A 170 15.11 19.42 -5.22
C ALA A 170 14.70 20.89 -5.01
N GLY A 171 14.31 21.59 -6.09
CA GLY A 171 13.75 22.94 -6.06
C GLY A 171 12.32 23.04 -5.51
N GLN A 172 11.78 21.96 -4.94
CA GLN A 172 10.41 21.85 -4.44
C GLN A 172 9.32 22.06 -5.52
N VAL A 173 9.66 21.89 -6.80
CA VAL A 173 8.74 21.96 -7.92
C VAL A 173 8.18 20.56 -8.20
N VAL A 174 6.86 20.44 -8.29
CA VAL A 174 6.16 19.21 -8.67
C VAL A 174 6.27 19.01 -10.18
N PRO A 175 6.99 17.99 -10.68
CA PRO A 175 7.01 17.71 -12.10
C PRO A 175 5.67 17.12 -12.54
N VAL A 176 5.12 17.66 -13.64
CA VAL A 176 3.90 17.16 -14.30
C VAL A 176 4.33 16.58 -15.64
N VAL A 177 4.07 15.28 -15.83
CA VAL A 177 4.48 14.52 -17.01
C VAL A 177 3.25 14.09 -17.80
N SER A 178 3.20 14.48 -19.07
CA SER A 178 2.13 14.14 -20.00
C SER A 178 2.35 12.80 -20.70
N PRO A 179 1.28 12.12 -21.17
CA PRO A 179 1.39 10.92 -22.00
C PRO A 179 1.77 11.24 -23.46
N VAL A 180 1.98 12.51 -23.80
CA VAL A 180 2.55 12.96 -25.07
C VAL A 180 4.03 13.28 -24.84
N ALA A 181 4.90 12.56 -25.54
CA ALA A 181 6.35 12.66 -25.45
C ALA A 181 6.96 12.94 -26.84
N PHE A 182 8.27 13.14 -26.91
CA PHE A 182 8.92 13.59 -28.14
C PHE A 182 9.95 12.58 -28.65
N ALA A 183 9.91 12.34 -29.96
CA ALA A 183 10.93 11.59 -30.70
C ALA A 183 12.22 12.41 -30.87
N PRO A 184 13.34 11.79 -31.31
CA PRO A 184 14.61 12.49 -31.49
C PRO A 184 14.54 13.63 -32.53
N ASP A 185 13.60 13.54 -33.47
CA ASP A 185 13.32 14.57 -34.49
C ASP A 185 12.30 15.63 -34.02
N GLY A 186 11.87 15.57 -32.76
CA GLY A 186 10.91 16.48 -32.16
C GLY A 186 9.45 16.15 -32.43
N LYS A 187 9.13 15.07 -33.16
CA LYS A 187 7.73 14.67 -33.38
C LYS A 187 7.09 14.18 -32.10
N SER A 188 5.83 14.55 -31.90
CA SER A 188 5.02 14.06 -30.79
C SER A 188 4.62 12.61 -31.00
N LEU A 189 4.73 11.81 -29.95
CA LEU A 189 4.29 10.43 -29.88
C LEU A 189 3.47 10.22 -28.59
N ARG A 190 2.58 9.24 -28.61
CA ARG A 190 1.68 8.92 -27.50
C ARG A 190 2.14 7.68 -26.76
N ILE A 191 2.30 7.81 -25.45
CA ILE A 191 2.65 6.72 -24.54
C ILE A 191 1.42 6.43 -23.67
N ASN A 192 1.18 5.16 -23.35
CA ASN A 192 0.22 4.80 -22.31
C ASN A 192 0.65 5.40 -20.96
N SER A 193 -0.28 6.08 -20.26
CA SER A 193 0.04 6.79 -19.01
C SER A 193 0.38 5.85 -17.85
N ASP A 194 -0.20 4.64 -17.83
CA ASP A 194 0.06 3.66 -16.78
C ASP A 194 1.49 3.08 -16.91
N LEU A 195 1.90 2.78 -18.14
CA LEU A 195 3.28 2.44 -18.50
C LEU A 195 4.24 3.56 -18.12
N LEU A 196 3.91 4.80 -18.49
CA LEU A 196 4.76 5.95 -18.22
C LEU A 196 5.00 6.15 -16.71
N ALA A 197 3.98 5.92 -15.88
CA ALA A 197 4.12 5.95 -14.43
C ALA A 197 5.10 4.88 -13.91
N ALA A 198 5.04 3.66 -14.45
CA ALA A 198 5.97 2.59 -14.09
C ALA A 198 7.42 2.91 -14.52
N GLU A 199 7.61 3.44 -15.73
CA GLU A 199 8.94 3.85 -16.26
C GLU A 199 9.55 5.00 -15.43
N LEU A 200 8.73 5.97 -15.01
CA LEU A 200 9.17 7.05 -14.12
C LEU A 200 9.53 6.54 -12.72
N ALA A 201 8.77 5.56 -12.21
CA ALA A 201 9.05 4.95 -10.92
C ALA A 201 10.40 4.25 -10.92
N GLU A 202 10.69 3.48 -11.97
CA GLU A 202 12.00 2.85 -12.19
C GLU A 202 13.12 3.89 -12.29
N ALA A 203 12.97 4.87 -13.18
CA ALA A 203 14.01 5.87 -13.45
C ALA A 203 14.36 6.74 -12.23
N LEU A 204 13.37 7.02 -11.37
CA LEU A 204 13.50 7.86 -10.18
C LEU A 204 13.67 7.06 -8.88
N GLN A 205 13.69 5.73 -8.95
CA GLN A 205 13.71 4.84 -7.78
C GLN A 205 12.60 5.19 -6.77
N ALA A 206 11.39 5.38 -7.29
CA ALA A 206 10.24 5.76 -6.49
C ALA A 206 9.88 4.64 -5.49
N THR A 207 9.45 5.02 -4.30
CA THR A 207 9.02 4.04 -3.29
C THR A 207 7.58 3.58 -3.49
N LYS A 208 6.79 4.37 -4.22
CA LYS A 208 5.38 4.10 -4.47
C LYS A 208 4.97 4.60 -5.86
N VAL A 209 4.20 3.78 -6.57
CA VAL A 209 3.30 4.23 -7.64
C VAL A 209 1.88 4.21 -7.10
N ILE A 210 1.10 5.25 -7.37
CA ILE A 210 -0.28 5.38 -6.92
C ILE A 210 -1.14 5.69 -8.13
N TYR A 211 -1.93 4.72 -8.58
CA TYR A 211 -2.92 4.89 -9.63
C TYR A 211 -4.24 5.39 -9.04
N LEU A 212 -4.58 6.64 -9.36
CA LEU A 212 -5.82 7.31 -8.97
C LEU A 212 -6.80 7.18 -10.14
N MET A 213 -7.81 6.34 -9.97
CA MET A 213 -8.72 5.89 -11.03
C MET A 213 -10.18 5.96 -10.57
N PRO A 214 -11.19 5.75 -11.43
CA PRO A 214 -12.59 5.79 -10.99
C PRO A 214 -13.09 4.45 -10.40
N GLN A 215 -12.22 3.44 -10.26
CA GLN A 215 -12.53 2.17 -9.60
C GLN A 215 -12.00 2.16 -8.17
N ALA A 216 -12.68 1.46 -7.27
CA ALA A 216 -12.28 1.32 -5.86
C ALA A 216 -10.89 0.71 -5.68
N GLY A 217 -10.48 -0.18 -6.59
CA GLY A 217 -9.20 -0.87 -6.57
C GLY A 217 -9.08 -1.79 -7.78
N LEU A 218 -8.19 -2.77 -7.70
CA LEU A 218 -8.03 -3.79 -8.74
C LEU A 218 -9.27 -4.71 -8.73
N ASP A 219 -10.00 -4.78 -9.84
CA ASP A 219 -11.20 -5.60 -9.94
C ASP A 219 -10.85 -6.97 -10.53
N ILE A 220 -11.05 -8.02 -9.73
CA ILE A 220 -10.84 -9.43 -10.08
C ILE A 220 -12.16 -10.19 -9.88
N ASP A 221 -12.82 -10.58 -10.96
CA ASP A 221 -14.13 -11.25 -10.97
C ASP A 221 -15.23 -10.51 -10.17
N GLY A 222 -15.18 -9.17 -10.12
CA GLY A 222 -16.10 -8.34 -9.35
C GLY A 222 -15.73 -8.18 -7.87
N ASP A 223 -14.62 -8.75 -7.41
CA ASP A 223 -14.04 -8.51 -6.09
C ASP A 223 -12.88 -7.51 -6.15
N VAL A 224 -12.69 -6.75 -5.08
CA VAL A 224 -11.61 -5.76 -4.95
C VAL A 224 -10.74 -6.15 -3.77
N PRO A 225 -9.69 -6.99 -3.97
CA PRO A 225 -8.80 -7.39 -2.89
C PRO A 225 -8.09 -6.16 -2.31
N ARG A 226 -7.94 -6.14 -0.98
CA ARG A 226 -7.17 -5.08 -0.29
C ARG A 226 -5.68 -5.13 -0.62
N ASP A 227 -5.15 -6.33 -0.80
CA ASP A 227 -3.76 -6.54 -1.15
C ASP A 227 -3.60 -7.79 -2.01
N ILE A 228 -2.58 -7.78 -2.87
CA ILE A 228 -2.23 -8.91 -3.72
C ILE A 228 -0.71 -8.93 -3.96
N SER A 229 -0.09 -10.10 -3.85
CA SER A 229 1.33 -10.22 -4.20
C SER A 229 1.52 -10.12 -5.72
N VAL A 230 2.66 -9.61 -6.15
CA VAL A 230 2.98 -9.49 -7.57
C VAL A 230 2.97 -10.86 -8.27
N GLU A 231 3.35 -11.93 -7.58
CA GLU A 231 3.31 -13.30 -8.09
C GLU A 231 1.88 -13.79 -8.33
N ALA A 232 0.98 -13.53 -7.38
CA ALA A 232 -0.42 -13.90 -7.52
C ALA A 232 -1.06 -13.13 -8.68
N LEU A 233 -0.78 -11.82 -8.77
CA LEU A 233 -1.29 -10.98 -9.86
C LEU A 233 -0.76 -11.42 -11.23
N ARG A 234 0.55 -11.72 -11.33
CA ARG A 234 1.19 -12.23 -12.54
C ARG A 234 0.54 -13.52 -13.02
N LYS A 235 0.33 -14.46 -12.09
CA LYS A 235 -0.32 -15.73 -12.41
C LYS A 235 -1.74 -15.54 -12.95
N ILE A 236 -2.51 -14.61 -12.38
CA ILE A 236 -3.86 -14.30 -12.90
C ILE A 236 -3.78 -13.73 -14.32
N LEU A 237 -2.87 -12.81 -14.59
CA LEU A 237 -2.69 -12.23 -15.93
C LEU A 237 -2.20 -13.24 -16.98
N GLU A 238 -1.41 -14.23 -16.58
CA GLU A 238 -0.92 -15.29 -17.47
C GLU A 238 -1.98 -16.37 -17.74
N ASP A 239 -2.65 -16.86 -16.68
CA ASP A 239 -3.57 -17.99 -16.77
C ASP A 239 -4.96 -17.58 -17.23
N ALA A 240 -5.45 -16.42 -16.78
CA ALA A 240 -6.84 -15.99 -16.97
C ALA A 240 -6.98 -14.46 -16.89
N PRO A 241 -6.41 -13.72 -17.87
CA PRO A 241 -6.39 -12.26 -17.86
C PRO A 241 -7.81 -11.64 -17.86
N ASP A 242 -8.81 -12.37 -18.34
CA ASP A 242 -10.21 -11.92 -18.38
C ASP A 242 -10.91 -11.88 -17.03
N ARG A 243 -10.29 -12.46 -16.00
CA ARG A 243 -10.71 -12.26 -14.61
C ARG A 243 -10.48 -10.83 -14.14
N ILE A 244 -9.50 -10.14 -14.71
CA ILE A 244 -9.23 -8.73 -14.39
C ILE A 244 -10.04 -7.86 -15.35
N SER A 245 -10.81 -6.94 -14.78
CA SER A 245 -11.64 -6.03 -15.56
C SER A 245 -10.81 -5.22 -16.55
N GLU A 246 -11.35 -4.98 -17.74
CA GLU A 246 -10.66 -4.23 -18.80
C GLU A 246 -10.17 -2.86 -18.32
N SER A 247 -10.97 -2.17 -17.51
CA SER A 247 -10.66 -0.83 -16.98
C SER A 247 -9.47 -0.80 -16.02
N THR A 248 -9.17 -1.91 -15.35
CA THR A 248 -8.05 -2.00 -14.39
C THR A 248 -6.87 -2.82 -14.91
N ARG A 249 -7.04 -3.55 -16.03
CA ARG A 249 -6.03 -4.45 -16.60
C ARG A 249 -4.73 -3.76 -16.97
N SER A 250 -4.79 -2.60 -17.62
CA SER A 250 -3.59 -1.81 -17.96
C SER A 250 -2.76 -1.49 -16.71
N LYS A 251 -3.43 -1.03 -15.64
CA LYS A 251 -2.79 -0.73 -14.35
C LYS A 251 -2.24 -1.98 -13.68
N ALA A 252 -2.92 -3.12 -13.76
CA ALA A 252 -2.42 -4.39 -13.24
C ALA A 252 -1.12 -4.83 -13.93
N ILE A 253 -1.07 -4.75 -15.26
CA ILE A 253 0.12 -5.08 -16.07
C ILE A 253 1.29 -4.17 -15.68
N HIS A 254 1.05 -2.86 -15.59
CA HIS A 254 2.10 -1.90 -15.29
C HIS A 254 2.47 -1.83 -13.80
N ALA A 255 1.58 -2.27 -12.90
CA ALA A 255 1.91 -2.50 -11.50
C ALA A 255 2.93 -3.61 -11.34
N ILE A 256 2.76 -4.74 -12.05
CA ILE A 256 3.78 -5.82 -12.07
C ILE A 256 5.11 -5.27 -12.54
N LYS A 257 5.13 -4.56 -13.68
CA LYS A 257 6.36 -3.94 -14.20
C LYS A 257 7.03 -3.07 -13.14
N ALA A 258 6.30 -2.15 -12.52
CA ALA A 258 6.87 -1.22 -11.54
C ALA A 258 7.48 -1.96 -10.34
N ILE A 259 6.83 -3.03 -9.86
CA ILE A 259 7.35 -3.86 -8.77
C ILE A 259 8.64 -4.59 -9.20
N GLU A 260 8.62 -5.24 -10.35
CA GLU A 260 9.75 -6.02 -10.86
C GLU A 260 10.99 -5.16 -11.15
N THR A 261 10.80 -3.89 -11.48
CA THR A 261 11.88 -2.92 -11.73
C THR A 261 12.33 -2.16 -10.47
N GLY A 262 11.80 -2.55 -9.30
CA GLY A 262 12.34 -2.13 -7.99
C GLY A 262 11.45 -1.18 -7.19
N THR A 263 10.26 -0.82 -7.67
CA THR A 263 9.29 -0.08 -6.85
C THR A 263 8.74 -1.02 -5.77
N PRO A 264 8.83 -0.70 -4.47
CA PRO A 264 8.37 -1.62 -3.43
C PRO A 264 6.86 -1.86 -3.41
N ARG A 265 6.07 -0.84 -3.75
CA ARG A 265 4.60 -0.83 -3.59
C ARG A 265 3.91 -0.13 -4.74
N VAL A 266 2.80 -0.68 -5.20
CA VAL A 266 1.87 -0.01 -6.11
C VAL A 266 0.49 0.00 -5.48
N HIS A 267 -0.15 1.16 -5.47
CA HIS A 267 -1.48 1.37 -4.92
C HIS A 267 -2.46 1.69 -6.06
N MET A 268 -3.65 1.10 -6.01
CA MET A 268 -4.73 1.35 -6.96
C MET A 268 -5.97 1.72 -6.17
N LEU A 269 -6.48 2.96 -6.32
CA LEU A 269 -7.59 3.46 -5.52
C LEU A 269 -8.50 4.42 -6.28
N ASP A 270 -9.71 4.62 -5.76
CA ASP A 270 -10.67 5.59 -6.30
C ASP A 270 -10.25 7.02 -5.97
N GLY A 271 -9.86 7.79 -6.99
CA GLY A 271 -9.44 9.18 -6.86
C GLY A 271 -10.56 10.17 -6.54
N ARG A 272 -11.82 9.72 -6.56
CA ARG A 272 -13.01 10.54 -6.27
C ARG A 272 -13.40 10.51 -4.80
N ILE A 273 -12.81 9.59 -4.02
CA ILE A 273 -13.06 9.51 -2.59
C ILE A 273 -12.40 10.70 -1.89
N PHE A 274 -13.17 11.42 -1.10
CA PHE A 274 -12.68 12.49 -0.23
C PHE A 274 -11.64 11.95 0.76
N ASP A 275 -10.50 12.62 0.89
CA ASP A 275 -9.32 12.18 1.65
C ASP A 275 -8.77 10.79 1.24
N GLY A 276 -9.16 10.26 0.07
CA GLY A 276 -8.83 8.89 -0.35
C GLY A 276 -7.32 8.65 -0.43
N LEU A 277 -6.57 9.64 -0.95
CA LEU A 277 -5.12 9.55 -1.09
C LEU A 277 -4.43 9.53 0.29
N LEU A 278 -4.85 10.40 1.21
CA LEU A 278 -4.27 10.46 2.55
C LEU A 278 -4.63 9.20 3.36
N ASN A 279 -5.86 8.72 3.24
CA ASN A 279 -6.30 7.49 3.89
C ASN A 279 -5.52 6.28 3.38
N GLU A 280 -5.22 6.19 2.09
CA GLU A 280 -4.39 5.12 1.54
C GLU A 280 -2.96 5.14 2.07
N ILE A 281 -2.36 6.33 2.20
CA ILE A 281 -0.95 6.46 2.60
C ILE A 281 -0.77 6.33 4.12
N PHE A 282 -1.70 6.87 4.91
CA PHE A 282 -1.56 7.01 6.36
C PHE A 282 -2.48 6.09 7.17
N SER A 283 -3.19 5.17 6.52
CA SER A 283 -3.92 4.08 7.16
C SER A 283 -3.22 2.75 6.94
N ASN A 284 -3.30 1.86 7.93
CA ASN A 284 -2.88 0.46 7.76
C ASN A 284 -3.92 -0.38 6.99
N GLU A 285 -5.15 0.13 6.83
CA GLU A 285 -6.20 -0.60 6.12
C GLU A 285 -6.22 -0.33 4.63
N GLY A 286 -5.77 0.86 4.20
CA GLY A 286 -5.98 1.37 2.86
C GLY A 286 -7.47 1.57 2.54
N VAL A 287 -7.74 2.20 1.40
CA VAL A 287 -9.07 2.28 0.79
C VAL A 287 -9.11 1.57 -0.58
N GLY A 288 -7.95 1.24 -1.14
CA GLY A 288 -7.84 0.55 -2.43
C GLY A 288 -7.12 -0.79 -2.35
N THR A 289 -6.50 -1.18 -3.47
CA THR A 289 -5.70 -2.40 -3.59
C THR A 289 -4.21 -2.08 -3.56
N LEU A 290 -3.48 -2.79 -2.71
CA LEU A 290 -2.03 -2.77 -2.64
C LEU A 290 -1.40 -3.95 -3.39
N VAL A 291 -0.61 -3.67 -4.42
CA VAL A 291 0.26 -4.65 -5.07
C VAL A 291 1.67 -4.55 -4.50
N TYR A 292 2.29 -5.69 -4.17
CA TYR A 292 3.61 -5.72 -3.51
C TYR A 292 4.52 -6.85 -4.01
N GLY A 293 5.84 -6.60 -4.02
CA GLY A 293 6.85 -7.56 -4.49
C GLY A 293 7.52 -8.42 -3.42
N ASN A 294 7.57 -7.93 -2.16
CA ASN A 294 8.14 -8.67 -1.03
C ASN A 294 7.03 -9.00 -0.03
N ASP A 295 7.19 -10.06 0.76
CA ASP A 295 6.24 -10.48 1.80
C ASP A 295 5.69 -9.26 2.57
N TYR A 296 4.48 -8.82 2.20
CA TYR A 296 3.77 -7.69 2.82
C TYR A 296 3.61 -7.90 4.33
N GLN A 297 3.55 -9.18 4.71
CA GLN A 297 3.49 -9.68 6.06
C GLN A 297 4.58 -10.75 6.23
N GLN A 298 5.56 -10.52 7.10
CA GLN A 298 6.58 -11.53 7.39
C GLN A 298 6.70 -11.79 8.89
N ILE A 299 6.87 -13.06 9.26
CA ILE A 299 7.37 -13.45 10.58
C ILE A 299 8.88 -13.60 10.46
N ARG A 300 9.64 -12.81 11.23
CA ARG A 300 11.10 -12.91 11.24
C ARG A 300 11.64 -12.92 12.67
N ARG A 301 12.89 -13.36 12.83
CA ARG A 301 13.62 -13.13 14.09
C ARG A 301 13.79 -11.64 14.35
N ALA A 302 13.65 -11.24 15.61
CA ALA A 302 13.93 -9.90 16.04
C ALA A 302 15.44 -9.60 15.96
N ARG A 303 15.77 -8.34 15.70
CA ARG A 303 17.13 -7.80 15.60
C ARG A 303 17.36 -6.83 16.75
N LYS A 304 18.62 -6.51 17.08
CA LYS A 304 18.93 -5.52 18.14
C LYS A 304 18.23 -4.17 17.94
N GLY A 305 18.03 -3.73 16.70
CA GLY A 305 17.28 -2.51 16.38
C GLY A 305 15.81 -2.54 16.80
N ASP A 306 15.21 -3.72 16.97
CA ASP A 306 13.78 -3.89 17.28
C ASP A 306 13.47 -3.73 18.78
N VAL A 307 14.49 -3.72 19.65
CA VAL A 307 14.33 -3.75 21.13
C VAL A 307 13.36 -2.67 21.62
N ARG A 308 13.53 -1.44 21.13
CA ARG A 308 12.69 -0.30 21.52
C ARG A 308 11.25 -0.45 21.01
N LEU A 309 11.06 -0.99 19.81
CA LEU A 309 9.74 -1.24 19.23
C LEU A 309 8.99 -2.32 20.01
N ILE A 310 9.64 -3.45 20.31
CA ILE A 310 9.08 -4.55 21.11
C ILE A 310 8.71 -4.06 22.52
N TYR A 311 9.59 -3.28 23.16
CA TYR A 311 9.32 -2.70 24.47
C TYR A 311 8.07 -1.80 24.45
N ASN A 312 7.96 -0.91 23.45
CA ASN A 312 6.82 -0.03 23.31
C ASN A 312 5.52 -0.77 22.97
N LEU A 313 5.62 -1.79 22.12
CA LEU A 313 4.51 -2.64 21.69
C LEU A 313 3.85 -3.34 22.88
N THR A 314 4.65 -3.96 23.75
CA THR A 314 4.17 -4.77 24.87
C THR A 314 3.76 -3.96 26.12
N ARG A 315 4.15 -2.68 26.20
CA ARG A 315 4.00 -1.84 27.42
C ARG A 315 2.58 -1.78 27.96
N ASN A 316 1.58 -1.71 27.08
CA ASN A 316 0.18 -1.64 27.50
C ASN A 316 -0.32 -2.97 28.06
N ALA A 317 0.10 -4.10 27.48
CA ALA A 317 -0.23 -5.44 27.98
C ALA A 317 0.38 -5.68 29.37
N VAL A 318 1.60 -5.18 29.59
CA VAL A 318 2.25 -5.23 30.89
C VAL A 318 1.50 -4.39 31.93
N ARG A 319 1.05 -3.19 31.56
CA ARG A 319 0.23 -2.33 32.44
C ARG A 319 -1.12 -2.96 32.82
N ARG A 320 -1.65 -3.85 31.97
CA ARG A 320 -2.89 -4.60 32.20
C ARG A 320 -2.65 -5.95 32.86
N GLU A 321 -1.42 -6.23 33.27
CA GLU A 321 -1.01 -7.51 33.86
C GLU A 321 -1.32 -8.72 32.97
N GLU A 322 -1.38 -8.52 31.65
CA GLU A 322 -1.47 -9.59 30.65
C GLU A 322 -0.07 -10.22 30.48
N LEU A 323 0.96 -9.37 30.36
CA LEU A 323 2.35 -9.79 30.17
C LEU A 323 3.25 -9.45 31.36
N ILE A 324 4.31 -10.25 31.53
CA ILE A 324 5.38 -9.98 32.50
C ILE A 324 6.19 -8.76 32.06
N TYR A 325 6.47 -7.86 33.01
CA TYR A 325 7.34 -6.71 32.78
C TYR A 325 8.77 -7.13 32.43
N ARG A 326 9.34 -6.50 31.40
CA ARG A 326 10.74 -6.65 31.02
C ARG A 326 11.33 -5.28 30.69
N THR A 327 12.57 -5.05 31.13
CA THR A 327 13.32 -3.85 30.77
C THR A 327 13.81 -3.95 29.32
N GLN A 328 14.18 -2.83 28.70
CA GLN A 328 14.79 -2.85 27.37
C GLN A 328 16.08 -3.67 27.34
N GLN A 329 16.92 -3.58 28.39
CA GLN A 329 18.12 -4.39 28.53
C GLN A 329 17.82 -5.89 28.60
N ALA A 330 16.75 -6.29 29.30
CA ALA A 330 16.35 -7.69 29.37
C ALA A 330 15.84 -8.20 28.01
N ILE A 331 15.13 -7.36 27.25
CA ILE A 331 14.72 -7.68 25.87
C ILE A 331 15.94 -7.79 24.96
N GLU A 332 16.87 -6.84 25.03
CA GLU A 332 18.11 -6.84 24.25
C GLU A 332 18.95 -8.10 24.50
N LYS A 333 19.14 -8.48 25.77
CA LYS A 333 19.89 -9.69 26.15
C LYS A 333 19.28 -10.97 25.59
N ASN A 334 17.96 -11.01 25.41
CA ASN A 334 17.22 -12.18 24.96
C ASN A 334 16.63 -12.01 23.55
N ILE A 335 17.13 -11.05 22.76
CA ILE A 335 16.52 -10.65 21.50
C ILE A 335 16.40 -11.82 20.51
N ASP A 336 17.35 -12.76 20.56
CA ASP A 336 17.39 -13.95 19.70
C ASP A 336 16.24 -14.94 19.95
N GLN A 337 15.54 -14.79 21.08
CA GLN A 337 14.34 -15.58 21.41
C GLN A 337 13.07 -14.96 20.85
N PHE A 338 13.11 -13.69 20.42
CA PHE A 338 11.94 -12.99 19.90
C PHE A 338 11.77 -13.24 18.39
N PHE A 339 10.54 -13.51 18.03
CA PHE A 339 10.03 -13.40 16.66
C PHE A 339 9.03 -12.26 16.61
N VAL A 340 9.01 -11.56 15.49
CA VAL A 340 8.14 -10.41 15.25
C VAL A 340 7.32 -10.63 14.00
N PHE A 341 6.04 -10.23 14.05
CA PHE A 341 5.19 -10.12 12.87
C PHE A 341 5.31 -8.69 12.36
N GLU A 342 5.87 -8.56 11.17
CA GLU A 342 6.12 -7.29 10.52
C GLU A 342 5.11 -7.11 9.38
N VAL A 343 4.40 -5.98 9.37
CA VAL A 343 3.58 -5.54 8.25
C VAL A 343 4.13 -4.21 7.78
N ASP A 344 4.62 -4.18 6.54
CA ASP A 344 5.19 -2.97 5.93
C ASP A 344 6.23 -2.29 6.84
N GLU A 345 7.21 -3.08 7.30
CA GLU A 345 8.30 -2.69 8.22
C GLU A 345 7.86 -2.32 9.65
N ASN A 346 6.57 -2.37 9.96
CA ASN A 346 6.04 -2.15 11.30
C ASN A 346 5.88 -3.46 12.06
N ILE A 347 6.51 -3.55 13.22
CA ILE A 347 6.28 -4.67 14.14
C ILE A 347 4.93 -4.48 14.83
N ILE A 348 3.96 -5.33 14.47
CA ILE A 348 2.59 -5.28 15.00
C ILE A 348 2.30 -6.42 16.00
N ALA A 349 3.14 -7.45 16.01
CA ALA A 349 3.07 -8.53 16.98
C ALA A 349 4.46 -9.05 17.34
N CYS A 350 4.59 -9.66 18.51
CA CYS A 350 5.79 -10.36 18.94
C CYS A 350 5.44 -11.66 19.66
N VAL A 351 6.36 -12.61 19.65
CA VAL A 351 6.31 -13.83 20.45
C VAL A 351 7.74 -14.23 20.83
N THR A 352 7.94 -14.79 22.02
CA THR A 352 9.21 -15.40 22.41
C THR A 352 9.11 -16.90 22.36
N LEU A 353 10.17 -17.55 21.89
CA LEU A 353 10.37 -19.00 21.99
C LEU A 353 11.62 -19.28 22.81
N TYR A 354 11.45 -19.95 23.94
CA TYR A 354 12.52 -20.31 24.86
C TYR A 354 12.70 -21.82 24.91
N PHE A 355 13.95 -22.29 24.95
CA PHE A 355 14.29 -23.70 25.12
C PHE A 355 14.95 -23.89 26.49
N TYR A 356 14.56 -24.95 27.20
CA TYR A 356 15.12 -25.27 28.50
C TYR A 356 16.41 -26.09 28.34
N PRO A 357 17.55 -25.62 28.85
CA PRO A 357 18.80 -26.37 28.77
C PRO A 357 18.73 -27.75 29.43
N ASP A 358 17.92 -27.87 30.49
CA ASP A 358 17.70 -29.08 31.29
C ASP A 358 16.58 -29.99 30.74
N LYS A 359 15.71 -29.48 29.87
CA LYS A 359 14.68 -30.28 29.16
C LYS A 359 14.65 -29.88 27.67
N PRO A 360 15.58 -30.37 26.84
CA PRO A 360 15.72 -29.93 25.45
C PRO A 360 14.54 -30.32 24.54
N HIS A 361 13.76 -31.33 24.93
CA HIS A 361 12.54 -31.74 24.23
C HIS A 361 11.34 -30.81 24.51
N MET A 362 11.51 -29.77 25.32
CA MET A 362 10.46 -28.84 25.72
C MET A 362 10.82 -27.40 25.34
N ALA A 363 9.86 -26.68 24.75
CA ALA A 363 9.97 -25.25 24.47
C ALA A 363 8.82 -24.47 25.12
N GLU A 364 9.07 -23.22 25.52
CA GLU A 364 8.07 -22.30 26.06
C GLU A 364 7.80 -21.17 25.06
N ILE A 365 6.53 -21.02 24.69
CA ILE A 365 6.01 -19.83 24.03
C ILE A 365 5.64 -18.81 25.11
N GLY A 366 6.21 -17.61 25.00
CA GLY A 366 5.95 -16.51 25.91
C GLY A 366 5.78 -15.19 25.19
N SER A 367 5.46 -14.14 25.93
CA SER A 367 5.43 -12.75 25.42
C SER A 367 4.63 -12.55 24.13
N LEU A 368 3.65 -13.43 23.89
CA LEU A 368 2.78 -13.32 22.73
C LEU A 368 1.95 -12.06 22.89
N TYR A 369 2.07 -11.17 21.92
CA TYR A 369 1.27 -9.96 21.87
C TYR A 369 0.96 -9.61 20.43
N VAL A 370 -0.29 -9.23 20.20
CA VAL A 370 -0.74 -8.63 18.95
C VAL A 370 -1.38 -7.30 19.33
N MET A 371 -1.02 -6.22 18.63
CA MET A 371 -1.66 -4.92 18.81
C MET A 371 -3.20 -5.07 18.72
N PRO A 372 -3.99 -4.42 19.62
CA PRO A 372 -5.45 -4.59 19.66
C PRO A 372 -6.17 -4.35 18.34
N PHE A 373 -5.69 -3.39 17.54
CA PHE A 373 -6.21 -3.08 16.22
C PHE A 373 -6.15 -4.27 15.24
N TYR A 374 -5.22 -5.20 15.46
CA TYR A 374 -4.94 -6.36 14.60
C TYR A 374 -5.53 -7.67 15.15
N HIS A 375 -6.38 -7.59 16.18
CA HIS A 375 -7.10 -8.75 16.69
C HIS A 375 -8.09 -9.29 15.65
N ASN A 376 -8.45 -10.57 15.77
CA ASN A 376 -9.36 -11.29 14.86
C ASN A 376 -8.89 -11.44 13.40
N ARG A 377 -7.62 -11.12 13.09
CA ARG A 377 -7.01 -11.32 11.76
C ARG A 377 -6.14 -12.59 11.65
N GLY A 378 -6.24 -13.50 12.62
CA GLY A 378 -5.45 -14.74 12.67
C GLY A 378 -3.96 -14.58 12.99
N ILE A 379 -3.44 -13.35 13.16
CA ILE A 379 -2.02 -13.06 13.39
C ILE A 379 -1.47 -13.78 14.63
N GLY A 380 -2.21 -13.75 15.75
CA GLY A 380 -1.79 -14.45 16.97
C GLY A 380 -1.59 -15.94 16.76
N LYS A 381 -2.50 -16.58 16.00
CA LYS A 381 -2.41 -18.01 15.66
C LYS A 381 -1.20 -18.26 14.75
N LYS A 382 -1.01 -17.44 13.70
CA LYS A 382 0.17 -17.52 12.82
C LYS A 382 1.48 -17.45 13.61
N MET A 383 1.57 -16.56 14.60
CA MET A 383 2.75 -16.42 15.45
C MET A 383 3.02 -17.66 16.31
N VAL A 384 1.97 -18.26 16.89
CA VAL A 384 2.08 -19.48 17.70
C VAL A 384 2.43 -20.68 16.83
N ASP A 385 1.79 -20.83 15.69
CA ASP A 385 2.04 -21.90 14.72
C ASP A 385 3.49 -21.83 14.21
N TYR A 386 3.97 -20.63 13.88
CA TYR A 386 5.36 -20.41 13.47
C TYR A 386 6.35 -20.76 14.59
N ALA A 387 6.11 -20.29 15.82
CA ALA A 387 6.98 -20.63 16.96
C ALA A 387 6.97 -22.14 17.25
N THR A 388 5.82 -22.79 17.09
CA THR A 388 5.66 -24.24 17.24
C THR A 388 6.44 -25.01 16.17
N MET A 389 6.38 -24.58 14.92
CA MET A 389 7.17 -25.14 13.82
C MET A 389 8.67 -25.06 14.13
N ILE A 390 9.17 -23.90 14.56
CA ILE A 390 10.58 -23.72 14.95
C ILE A 390 10.95 -24.58 16.17
N ALA A 391 10.04 -24.79 17.11
CA ALA A 391 10.25 -25.68 18.25
C ALA A 391 10.44 -27.13 17.79
N LYS A 392 9.56 -27.60 16.91
CA LYS A 392 9.62 -28.94 16.31
C LYS A 392 10.90 -29.14 15.51
N ASP A 393 11.27 -28.19 14.65
CA ASP A 393 12.50 -28.25 13.84
C ASP A 393 13.77 -28.33 14.69
N ARG A 394 13.70 -27.86 15.94
CA ARG A 394 14.80 -27.93 16.92
C ARG A 394 14.71 -29.14 17.86
N GLY A 395 13.80 -30.07 17.60
CA GLY A 395 13.67 -31.33 18.34
C GLY A 395 12.83 -31.27 19.61
N ALA A 396 12.05 -30.19 19.81
CA ALA A 396 11.06 -30.18 20.88
C ALA A 396 9.86 -31.05 20.48
N THR A 397 9.39 -31.91 21.38
CA THR A 397 8.16 -32.71 21.24
C THR A 397 6.99 -32.10 22.01
N ILE A 398 7.29 -31.15 22.90
CA ILE A 398 6.32 -30.48 23.75
C ILE A 398 6.54 -28.97 23.69
N VAL A 399 5.47 -28.23 23.45
CA VAL A 399 5.43 -26.77 23.59
C VAL A 399 4.50 -26.40 24.73
N ILE A 400 4.96 -25.52 25.62
CA ILE A 400 4.17 -25.01 26.73
C ILE A 400 3.94 -23.50 26.61
N ALA A 401 2.85 -23.02 27.21
CA ALA A 401 2.55 -21.61 27.37
C ALA A 401 1.97 -21.35 28.77
N LEU A 402 2.28 -20.18 29.35
CA LEU A 402 1.74 -19.78 30.64
C LEU A 402 0.93 -18.50 30.47
N SER A 403 -0.34 -18.50 30.88
CA SER A 403 -1.24 -17.37 30.67
C SER A 403 -2.17 -17.12 31.86
N THR A 404 -2.29 -15.86 32.27
CA THR A 404 -3.21 -15.42 33.34
C THR A 404 -4.60 -15.05 32.81
N GLN A 405 -4.69 -14.52 31.59
CA GLN A 405 -5.93 -13.97 31.03
C GLN A 405 -6.29 -14.61 29.69
N SER A 406 -5.33 -14.83 28.80
CA SER A 406 -5.57 -15.28 27.42
C SER A 406 -5.47 -16.80 27.24
N PHE A 407 -5.74 -17.60 28.28
CA PHE A 407 -5.64 -19.06 28.19
C PHE A 407 -6.66 -19.66 27.21
N GLY A 408 -7.85 -19.07 27.08
CA GLY A 408 -8.88 -19.49 26.12
C GLY A 408 -8.44 -19.37 24.65
N PHE A 409 -7.55 -18.43 24.33
CA PHE A 409 -6.96 -18.32 22.99
C PHE A 409 -6.03 -19.51 22.71
N PHE A 410 -5.17 -19.87 23.66
CA PHE A 410 -4.28 -21.02 23.49
C PHE A 410 -5.06 -22.33 23.39
N SER A 411 -6.10 -22.53 24.22
CA SER A 411 -6.90 -23.75 24.16
C SER A 411 -7.78 -23.82 22.92
N ASN A 412 -8.63 -22.82 22.70
CA ASN A 412 -9.71 -22.91 21.71
C ASN A 412 -9.23 -22.63 20.28
N VAL A 413 -8.12 -21.88 20.11
CA VAL A 413 -7.63 -21.45 18.79
C VAL A 413 -6.33 -22.14 18.41
N CYS A 414 -5.42 -22.35 19.38
CA CYS A 414 -4.08 -22.90 19.11
C CYS A 414 -3.96 -24.40 19.43
N GLY A 415 -4.96 -25.01 20.07
CA GLY A 415 -4.99 -26.43 20.40
C GLY A 415 -4.06 -26.82 21.54
N PHE A 416 -3.94 -25.99 22.57
CA PHE A 416 -3.25 -26.34 23.82
C PHE A 416 -4.23 -26.91 24.84
N GLU A 417 -3.75 -27.81 25.69
CA GLU A 417 -4.50 -28.37 26.81
C GLU A 417 -3.97 -27.86 28.14
N GLU A 418 -4.85 -27.59 29.10
CA GLU A 418 -4.45 -27.18 30.44
C GLU A 418 -3.80 -28.35 31.19
N THR A 419 -2.68 -28.10 31.86
CA THR A 419 -1.90 -29.12 32.58
C THR A 419 -1.42 -28.61 33.94
N SER A 420 -0.83 -29.50 34.74
CA SER A 420 -0.24 -29.13 36.03
C SER A 420 1.07 -28.37 35.87
N LYS A 421 1.36 -27.46 36.81
CA LYS A 421 2.69 -26.83 36.96
C LYS A 421 3.81 -27.85 37.19
N ASP A 422 3.48 -29.09 37.52
CA ASP A 422 4.45 -30.18 37.71
C ASP A 422 5.18 -30.59 36.43
N VAL A 423 4.68 -30.19 35.26
CA VAL A 423 5.37 -30.40 33.99
C VAL A 423 6.56 -29.43 33.82
N LEU A 424 6.49 -28.25 34.47
CA LEU A 424 7.51 -27.21 34.34
C LEU A 424 8.88 -27.69 34.84
N PRO A 425 9.97 -27.35 34.13
CA PRO A 425 11.34 -27.51 34.62
C PRO A 425 11.55 -26.81 35.96
N GLU A 426 12.49 -27.31 36.77
CA GLU A 426 12.67 -26.86 38.16
C GLU A 426 12.93 -25.35 38.25
N ALA A 427 13.87 -24.85 37.44
CA ALA A 427 14.19 -23.42 37.37
C ALA A 427 12.97 -22.58 36.98
N ARG A 428 12.14 -23.07 36.04
CA ARG A 428 10.93 -22.36 35.60
C ARG A 428 9.84 -22.40 36.65
N ARG A 429 9.68 -23.52 37.36
CA ARG A 429 8.72 -23.70 38.44
C ARG A 429 9.02 -22.76 39.59
N LYS A 430 10.29 -22.58 39.93
CA LYS A 430 10.72 -21.57 40.91
C LYS A 430 10.29 -20.16 40.49
N MET A 431 10.55 -19.78 39.23
CA MET A 431 10.07 -18.48 38.69
C MET A 431 8.55 -18.36 38.66
N TYR A 432 7.83 -19.47 38.41
CA TYR A 432 6.36 -19.51 38.47
C TYR A 432 5.89 -19.14 39.88
N GLU A 433 6.46 -19.77 40.91
CA GLU A 433 6.07 -19.60 42.31
C GLU A 433 6.45 -18.21 42.84
N GLU A 434 7.66 -17.74 42.54
CA GLU A 434 8.12 -16.39 42.89
C GLU A 434 7.28 -15.28 42.23
N SER A 435 6.69 -15.55 41.06
CA SER A 435 5.91 -14.53 40.35
C SER A 435 4.62 -14.14 41.07
N GLY A 436 4.03 -15.05 41.86
CA GLY A 436 2.71 -14.85 42.49
C GLY A 436 1.53 -14.66 41.53
N ARG A 437 1.75 -14.71 40.20
CA ARG A 437 0.71 -14.45 39.19
C ARG A 437 -0.23 -15.62 38.95
N ASN A 438 0.15 -16.83 39.40
CA ASN A 438 -0.62 -18.07 39.27
C ASN A 438 -1.23 -18.30 37.87
N PRO A 439 -0.43 -18.23 36.77
CA PRO A 439 -0.96 -18.45 35.43
C PRO A 439 -1.40 -19.91 35.24
N LYS A 440 -2.35 -20.14 34.34
CA LYS A 440 -2.62 -21.50 33.84
C LYS A 440 -1.45 -21.99 33.01
N VAL A 441 -1.07 -23.24 33.22
CA VAL A 441 -0.04 -23.93 32.43
C VAL A 441 -0.74 -24.70 31.32
N LEU A 442 -0.32 -24.43 30.08
CA LEU A 442 -0.91 -24.98 28.88
C LEU A 442 0.17 -25.75 28.13
N LEU A 443 -0.19 -26.90 27.57
CA LEU A 443 0.71 -27.82 26.89
C LEU A 443 0.14 -28.23 25.53
N LYS A 444 1.02 -28.36 24.54
CA LYS A 444 0.70 -28.90 23.22
C LYS A 444 1.79 -29.88 22.78
N HIS A 445 1.37 -31.06 22.33
CA HIS A 445 2.26 -32.03 21.69
C HIS A 445 2.52 -31.61 20.24
N VAL A 446 3.77 -31.74 19.81
CA VAL A 446 4.24 -31.29 18.49
C VAL A 446 5.00 -32.42 17.80
N ASP A 447 4.24 -33.44 17.41
CA ASP A 447 4.74 -34.60 16.66
C ASP A 447 5.02 -34.27 15.19
#